data_AF-A0A9E5W4B8-F1
#
_entry.id   AF-A0A9E5W4B8-F1
#
_cell.length_a   1.000
_cell.length_b   1.000
_cell.length_c   1.000
_cell.angle_alpha   90.00
_cell.angle_beta   90.00
_cell.angle_gamma   90.00
#
_symmetry.space_group_name_H-M   'P 1'
#
loop_
_entity.id
_entity.type
_entity.pdbx_description
1 polymer ?
#
loop_
_entity_poly.entity_id
_entity_poly.type
_entity_poly.pdbx_seq_one_letter_code
_entity_poly.pdbx_strand_id
1 'polypeptide(L)'
;MPELPEVEVIRRGLEPLVRGKEFAGADIKFAGSIRYPSPEEFSRLLRGRRIEGLSRWGKYLLLGLDRGELVVHLRMTGRLVYLEEGKPPGRHLRVVLPFTDGTLLYFSDVRKFG
;
A
#
# COMPACT_ATOMS: atom_id res chain seq x y z
N MET A 1 7.81 -15.74 0.93
CA MET A 1 6.48 -15.54 1.53
C MET A 1 6.72 -14.94 2.89
N PRO A 2 6.36 -13.67 3.12
CA PRO A 2 6.44 -13.09 4.46
C PRO A 2 5.55 -13.90 5.40
N GLU A 3 6.12 -14.40 6.49
CA GLU A 3 5.37 -15.03 7.56
C GLU A 3 4.95 -13.96 8.58
N LEU A 4 4.26 -14.37 9.65
CA LEU A 4 3.72 -13.43 10.64
C LEU A 4 4.79 -12.47 11.22
N PRO A 5 6.01 -12.93 11.57
CA PRO A 5 7.05 -12.06 12.10
C PRO A 5 7.49 -11.00 11.10
N GLU A 6 7.66 -11.35 9.83
CA GLU A 6 8.10 -10.41 8.79
C GLU A 6 7.04 -9.36 8.51
N VAL A 7 5.76 -9.75 8.50
CA VAL A 7 4.66 -8.78 8.33
C VAL A 7 4.62 -7.80 9.50
N GLU A 8 4.88 -8.26 10.74
CA GLU A 8 4.96 -7.36 11.91
C GLU A 8 6.17 -6.42 11.83
N VAL A 9 7.32 -6.89 11.35
CA VAL A 9 8.50 -6.03 11.13
C VAL A 9 8.20 -4.96 10.08
N ILE A 10 7.55 -5.33 8.98
CA ILE A 10 7.14 -4.38 7.93
C ILE A 10 6.17 -3.35 8.52
N ARG A 11 5.17 -3.79 9.30
CA ARG A 11 4.20 -2.90 9.95
C ARG A 11 4.91 -1.87 10.84
N ARG A 12 5.80 -2.32 11.74
CA ARG A 12 6.56 -1.46 12.66
C ARG A 12 7.47 -0.47 11.95
N GLY A 13 8.10 -0.89 10.85
CA GLY A 13 8.97 -0.01 10.06
C GLY A 13 8.19 1.01 9.23
N LEU A 14 7.03 0.62 8.71
CA LEU A 14 6.23 1.47 7.82
C LEU A 14 5.39 2.49 8.57
N GLU A 15 4.80 2.12 9.71
CA GLU A 15 3.89 2.98 10.49
C GLU A 15 4.43 4.40 10.76
N PRO A 16 5.65 4.59 11.32
CA PRO A 16 6.15 5.93 11.61
C PRO A 16 6.38 6.78 10.36
N LEU A 17 6.53 6.15 9.18
CA LEU A 17 6.79 6.83 7.92
C LEU A 17 5.51 7.33 7.25
N VAL A 18 4.41 6.59 7.39
CA VAL A 18 3.17 6.86 6.64
C VAL A 18 2.04 7.41 7.50
N ARG A 19 2.11 7.26 8.82
CA ARG A 19 1.06 7.76 9.73
C ARG A 19 0.90 9.27 9.58
N GLY A 20 -0.36 9.70 9.45
CA GLY A 20 -0.73 11.09 9.29
C GLY A 20 -0.62 11.61 7.87
N LYS A 21 -0.08 10.84 6.91
CA LYS A 21 -0.03 11.24 5.49
C LYS A 21 -1.39 11.07 4.82
N GLU A 22 -1.64 11.90 3.81
CA GLU A 22 -2.87 11.90 3.01
C GLU A 22 -2.57 11.46 1.57
N PHE A 23 -3.37 10.54 1.04
CA PHE A 23 -3.22 10.06 -0.32
C PHE A 23 -3.69 11.09 -1.35
N ALA A 24 -2.86 11.41 -2.33
CA ALA A 24 -3.25 12.22 -3.49
C ALA A 24 -4.08 11.43 -4.51
N GLY A 25 -4.00 10.09 -4.48
CA GLY A 25 -4.75 9.18 -5.34
C GLY A 25 -4.08 7.81 -5.42
N ALA A 26 -4.43 7.03 -6.45
CA ALA A 26 -3.77 5.77 -6.76
C ALA A 26 -3.58 5.61 -8.28
N ASP A 27 -2.40 5.15 -8.67
CA ASP A 27 -2.03 4.79 -10.04
C ASP A 27 -1.81 3.28 -10.13
N ILE A 28 -2.73 2.60 -10.80
CA ILE A 28 -2.82 1.14 -10.83
C ILE A 28 -2.24 0.65 -12.15
N LYS A 29 -1.03 0.08 -12.09
CA LYS A 29 -0.33 -0.50 -13.25
C LYS A 29 -0.79 -1.91 -13.58
N PHE A 30 -1.37 -2.61 -12.61
CA PHE A 30 -1.92 -3.94 -12.80
C PHE A 30 -3.24 -4.08 -12.04
N ALA A 31 -4.36 -4.07 -12.77
CA ALA A 31 -5.71 -4.13 -12.21
C ALA A 31 -5.94 -5.36 -11.30
N GLY A 32 -5.30 -6.49 -11.60
CA GLY A 32 -5.44 -7.72 -10.80
C GLY A 32 -4.89 -7.64 -9.37
N SER A 33 -4.14 -6.59 -9.02
CA SER A 33 -3.72 -6.32 -7.64
C SER A 33 -4.82 -5.66 -6.79
N ILE A 34 -5.91 -5.19 -7.40
CA ILE A 34 -7.08 -4.69 -6.67
C ILE A 34 -8.15 -5.78 -6.67
N ARG A 35 -8.37 -6.38 -5.49
CA ARG A 35 -9.40 -7.41 -5.32
C ARG A 35 -10.80 -6.82 -5.16
N TYR A 36 -10.90 -5.70 -4.44
CA TYR A 36 -12.13 -4.97 -4.17
C TYR A 36 -11.77 -3.54 -3.76
N PRO A 37 -12.50 -2.51 -4.20
CA PRO A 37 -13.57 -2.52 -5.22
C PRO A 37 -12.96 -2.59 -6.64
N SER A 38 -13.60 -2.00 -7.67
CA SER A 38 -12.94 -1.85 -8.97
C SER A 38 -11.72 -0.93 -8.88
N PRO A 39 -10.73 -1.04 -9.79
CA PRO A 39 -9.56 -0.16 -9.81
C PRO A 39 -9.90 1.34 -9.83
N GLU A 40 -10.89 1.75 -10.62
CA GLU A 40 -11.32 3.13 -10.75
C GLU A 40 -11.98 3.63 -9.47
N GLU A 41 -12.83 2.80 -8.87
CA GLU A 41 -13.47 3.11 -7.61
C GLU A 41 -12.47 3.16 -6.46
N PHE A 42 -11.50 2.25 -6.43
CA PHE A 42 -10.42 2.23 -5.47
C PHE A 42 -9.64 3.55 -5.47
N SER A 43 -9.22 4.02 -6.64
CA SER A 43 -8.48 5.29 -6.76
C SER A 43 -9.32 6.48 -6.30
N ARG A 44 -10.62 6.49 -6.62
CA ARG A 44 -11.56 7.52 -6.18
C ARG A 44 -11.78 7.53 -4.66
N LEU A 45 -11.95 6.36 -4.05
CA LEU A 45 -12.19 6.24 -2.61
C LEU A 45 -10.95 6.59 -1.79
N LEU A 46 -9.76 6.26 -2.29
CA LEU A 46 -8.50 6.48 -1.59
C LEU A 46 -8.05 7.95 -1.62
N ARG A 47 -8.39 8.69 -2.67
CA ARG A 47 -8.01 10.09 -2.81
C ARG A 47 -8.53 10.93 -1.63
N GLY A 48 -7.62 11.69 -1.02
CA GLY A 48 -7.90 12.54 0.14
C GLY A 48 -8.03 11.78 1.45
N ARG A 49 -7.79 10.46 1.49
CA ARG A 49 -7.82 9.69 2.73
C ARG A 49 -6.52 9.83 3.49
N ARG A 50 -6.60 9.92 4.81
CA ARG A 50 -5.47 10.07 5.71
C ARG A 50 -5.23 8.79 6.49
N ILE A 51 -3.99 8.36 6.60
CA ILE A 51 -3.62 7.18 7.40
C ILE A 51 -3.59 7.55 8.89
N GLU A 52 -4.37 6.87 9.71
CA GLU A 52 -4.42 7.10 11.16
C GLU A 52 -3.51 6.16 11.94
N GLY A 53 -3.29 4.94 11.43
CA GLY A 53 -2.44 3.93 12.05
C GLY A 53 -2.33 2.67 11.22
N LEU A 54 -1.37 1.81 11.58
CA LEU A 54 -1.13 0.54 10.89
C LEU A 54 -1.27 -0.62 11.87
N SER A 55 -2.16 -1.56 11.54
CA SER A 55 -2.32 -2.82 12.28
C SER A 55 -2.05 -4.03 11.37
N ARG A 56 -2.10 -5.22 11.95
CA ARG A 56 -1.90 -6.48 11.23
C ARG A 56 -2.91 -7.50 11.71
N TRP A 57 -3.51 -8.22 10.77
CA TRP A 57 -4.35 -9.38 11.06
C TRP A 57 -3.84 -10.59 10.28
N GLY A 58 -3.23 -11.55 10.97
CA GLY A 58 -2.55 -12.67 10.31
C GLY A 58 -1.48 -12.17 9.33
N LYS A 59 -1.62 -12.51 8.05
CA LYS A 59 -0.70 -12.12 6.96
C LYS A 59 -1.12 -10.84 6.21
N TYR A 60 -2.15 -10.15 6.72
CA TYR A 60 -2.65 -8.89 6.16
C TYR A 60 -2.08 -7.70 6.92
N LEU A 61 -1.63 -6.69 6.18
CA LEU A 61 -1.38 -5.34 6.68
C LEU A 61 -2.66 -4.53 6.54
N LEU A 62 -3.01 -3.81 7.58
CA LEU A 62 -4.22 -3.00 7.66
C LEU A 62 -3.79 -1.55 7.88
N LEU A 63 -4.01 -0.70 6.88
CA LEU A 63 -3.79 0.74 6.96
C LEU A 63 -5.13 1.38 7.31
N GLY A 64 -5.32 1.71 8.59
CA GLY A 64 -6.51 2.41 9.06
C GLY A 64 -6.54 3.83 8.50
N LEU A 65 -7.65 4.19 7.87
CA LEU A 65 -7.84 5.51 7.28
C LEU A 65 -8.87 6.30 8.10
N ASP A 66 -8.88 7.62 7.96
CA ASP A 66 -9.92 8.52 8.49
C ASP A 66 -11.35 8.06 8.13
N ARG A 67 -11.48 7.38 6.99
CA ARG A 67 -12.69 6.64 6.62
C ARG A 67 -12.33 5.35 5.91
N GLY A 68 -12.68 4.23 6.54
CA GLY A 68 -12.44 2.89 6.00
C GLY A 68 -11.03 2.39 6.26
N GLU A 69 -10.62 1.36 5.53
CA GLU A 69 -9.33 0.70 5.73
C GLU A 69 -8.76 0.22 4.39
N LEU A 70 -7.46 0.39 4.21
CA LEU A 70 -6.72 -0.21 3.10
C LEU A 70 -6.06 -1.51 3.56
N VAL A 71 -6.54 -2.62 3.01
CA VAL A 71 -6.07 -3.97 3.36
C VAL A 71 -5.10 -4.47 2.30
N VAL A 72 -3.89 -4.86 2.70
CA VAL A 72 -2.82 -5.32 1.79
C VAL A 72 -2.33 -6.71 2.19
N HIS A 73 -2.25 -7.61 1.21
CA HIS A 73 -1.71 -8.96 1.43
C HIS A 73 -0.47 -9.20 0.54
N LEU A 74 0.71 -9.29 1.17
CA LEU A 74 1.99 -9.37 0.43
C LEU A 74 2.23 -10.71 -0.30
N ARG A 75 1.48 -11.77 0.04
CA ARG A 75 1.61 -13.11 -0.57
C ARG A 75 3.05 -13.62 -0.55
N MET A 76 3.63 -13.94 -1.71
CA MET A 76 4.94 -14.58 -1.78
C MET A 76 6.07 -13.58 -1.99
N THR A 77 5.85 -12.61 -2.88
CA THR A 77 6.86 -11.67 -3.40
C THR A 77 6.42 -10.21 -3.36
N GLY A 78 5.23 -9.94 -2.82
CA GLY A 78 4.72 -8.59 -2.66
C GLY A 78 5.55 -7.79 -1.66
N ARG A 79 5.80 -6.54 -1.98
CA ARG A 79 6.49 -5.57 -1.13
C ARG A 79 5.74 -4.26 -1.17
N LEU A 80 5.47 -3.72 0.01
CA LEU A 80 4.91 -2.39 0.19
C LEU A 80 6.04 -1.48 0.70
N VAL A 81 6.40 -0.46 -0.09
CA VAL A 81 7.63 0.30 0.11
C VAL A 81 7.33 1.79 0.07
N TYR A 82 7.79 2.50 1.11
CA TYR A 82 7.76 3.95 1.19
C TYR A 82 8.98 4.55 0.47
N LEU A 83 8.77 5.68 -0.21
CA LEU A 83 9.79 6.42 -0.93
C LEU A 83 9.60 7.92 -0.66
N GLU A 84 10.64 8.58 -0.14
CA GLU A 84 10.62 10.02 0.13
C GLU A 84 10.68 10.83 -1.17
N GLU A 85 11.54 10.43 -2.11
CA GLU A 85 11.69 11.10 -3.39
C GLU A 85 12.07 10.10 -4.49
N GLY A 86 11.68 10.41 -5.74
CA GLY A 86 12.11 9.69 -6.93
C GLY A 86 10.99 8.88 -7.59
N LYS A 87 11.39 7.89 -8.39
CA LYS A 87 10.46 7.05 -9.16
C LYS A 87 10.51 5.60 -8.68
N PRO A 88 9.36 4.94 -8.49
CA PRO A 88 9.33 3.53 -8.12
C PRO A 88 9.91 2.64 -9.25
N PRO A 89 10.53 1.50 -8.92
CA PRO A 89 11.18 0.61 -9.89
C PRO A 89 10.16 -0.08 -10.81
N GLY A 90 10.30 0.09 -12.13
CA GLY A 90 9.21 -0.13 -13.08
C GLY A 90 8.82 -1.58 -13.42
N ARG A 91 9.74 -2.57 -13.37
CA ARG A 91 9.45 -3.90 -13.96
C ARG A 91 8.34 -4.69 -13.23
N HIS A 92 8.30 -4.56 -11.91
CA HIS A 92 7.37 -5.33 -11.04
C HIS A 92 6.41 -4.43 -10.27
N LEU A 93 6.35 -3.15 -10.65
CA LEU A 93 5.44 -2.17 -10.08
C LEU A 93 4.00 -2.53 -10.43
N ARG A 94 3.12 -2.51 -9.42
CA ARG A 94 1.71 -2.86 -9.58
C ARG A 94 0.80 -1.71 -9.20
N VAL A 95 1.09 -1.04 -8.10
CA VAL A 95 0.29 0.10 -7.62
C VAL A 95 1.24 1.18 -7.07
N VAL A 96 0.98 2.43 -7.42
CA VAL A 96 1.61 3.61 -6.83
C VAL A 96 0.55 4.41 -6.10
N LEU A 97 0.84 4.78 -4.87
CA LEU A 97 -0.04 5.52 -3.96
C LEU A 97 0.70 6.81 -3.55
N PRO A 98 0.65 7.86 -4.38
CA PRO A 98 1.26 9.14 -4.04
C PRO A 98 0.57 9.77 -2.83
N PHE A 99 1.36 10.40 -1.97
CA PHE A 99 0.87 11.27 -0.90
C PHE A 99 0.85 12.73 -1.37
N THR A 100 0.09 13.57 -0.67
CA THR A 100 -0.04 15.01 -0.98
C THR A 100 1.23 15.81 -0.71
N ASP A 101 2.15 15.29 0.11
CA ASP A 101 3.44 15.91 0.44
C ASP A 101 4.57 15.55 -0.55
N GLY A 102 4.24 14.88 -1.67
CA GLY A 102 5.20 14.50 -2.71
C GLY A 102 5.91 13.16 -2.48
N THR A 103 5.81 12.60 -1.28
CA THR A 103 6.29 11.24 -1.00
C THR A 103 5.33 10.20 -1.58
N LEU A 104 5.75 8.93 -1.69
CA LEU A 104 4.88 7.89 -2.22
C LEU A 104 5.03 6.55 -1.50
N LEU A 105 3.96 5.78 -1.54
CA LEU A 105 3.94 4.38 -1.17
C LEU A 105 3.70 3.56 -2.43
N TYR A 106 4.45 2.49 -2.67
CA TYR A 106 4.20 1.64 -3.83
C TYR A 106 4.19 0.17 -3.49
N PHE A 107 3.37 -0.56 -4.24
CA PHE A 107 3.29 -2.01 -4.19
C PHE A 107 3.97 -2.61 -5.42
N SER A 108 4.94 -3.49 -5.15
CA SER A 108 5.62 -4.27 -6.18
C SER A 108 5.43 -5.75 -5.91
N ASP A 109 5.14 -6.52 -6.95
CA ASP A 109 5.00 -7.97 -6.85
C ASP A 109 5.43 -8.65 -8.15
N VAL A 110 6.47 -9.49 -8.06
CA VAL A 110 7.00 -10.25 -9.18
C VAL A 110 5.97 -11.24 -9.72
N ARG A 111 5.24 -11.92 -8.84
CA ARG A 111 4.36 -13.06 -9.20
C ARG A 111 2.90 -12.66 -9.41
N LYS A 112 2.52 -11.40 -9.12
CA LYS A 112 1.16 -10.85 -9.30
C LYS A 112 0.08 -11.60 -8.51
N PHE A 113 0.44 -12.13 -7.35
CA PHE A 113 -0.51 -12.81 -6.47
C PHE A 113 -1.07 -11.90 -5.39
N GLY A 114 -0.31 -10.86 -5.02
CA GLY A 114 -0.68 -9.89 -4.00
C GLY A 114 -1.46 -8.70 -4.53
#